data_AF-A0A9D5TD94-F1
#
_entry.id   AF-A0A9D5TD94-F1
#
_cell.length_a   1.000
_cell.length_b   1.000
_cell.length_c   1.000
_cell.angle_alpha   90.00
_cell.angle_beta   90.00
_cell.angle_gamma   90.00
#
_symmetry.space_group_name_H-M   'P 1'
#
loop_
_entity.id
_entity.type
_entity.pdbx_description
1 polymer ?
#
loop_
_entity_poly.entity_id
_entity_poly.type
_entity_poly.pdbx_seq_one_letter_code
_entity_poly.pdbx_strand_id
1 'polypeptide(L)'
;MRLCDDQIDRDLERFDTAALPQLAKLFVGKTGIVDHKWSSNSQVARIFETQVVQEDGVSYIKAWAYIRRGGVAEEVIADIEAGIKKEVSVGCAMGRGVCSICGGEYGTCGHQKGEHYDGALCCVILKEPMDAYEFSFVAVPAQREAGVIKGLRAGKRCLKELADEFGAQSEYRALYLQAQLGRQYEKQLQNEVVRLFLSLDMGINEPVLRSIAQKVSSEELQQLKKALEERVAQSFPVQTQLHGYRDHENMESGFLI
;
A
#
# COMPACT_ATOMS: atom_id res chain seq x y z
N MET A 1 -12.61 -14.68 -1.15
CA MET A 1 -12.98 -13.83 -2.31
C MET A 1 -13.80 -12.64 -1.84
N ARG A 2 -13.81 -11.54 -2.59
CA ARG A 2 -14.70 -10.38 -2.42
C ARG A 2 -15.85 -10.55 -3.40
N LEU A 3 -17.09 -10.62 -2.90
CA LEU A 3 -18.28 -10.89 -3.71
C LEU A 3 -18.88 -9.60 -4.30
N CYS A 4 -19.17 -8.63 -3.44
CA CYS A 4 -19.74 -7.33 -3.80
C CYS A 4 -19.47 -6.33 -2.67
N ASP A 5 -19.68 -5.05 -2.95
CA ASP A 5 -19.43 -3.94 -2.03
C ASP A 5 -20.46 -2.80 -2.19
N ASP A 6 -20.30 -1.74 -1.39
CA ASP A 6 -21.20 -0.58 -1.37
C ASP A 6 -20.82 0.56 -2.34
N GLN A 7 -19.91 0.31 -3.28
CA GLN A 7 -19.49 1.26 -4.30
C GLN A 7 -20.32 1.13 -5.57
N ILE A 8 -20.32 2.21 -6.37
CA ILE A 8 -20.99 2.26 -7.66
C ILE A 8 -20.25 1.35 -8.64
N ASP A 9 -20.98 0.39 -9.18
CA ASP A 9 -20.48 -0.59 -10.14
C ASP A 9 -20.58 -0.10 -11.59
N ARG A 10 -20.25 -0.99 -12.54
CA ARG A 10 -20.31 -0.68 -13.98
C ARG A 10 -21.72 -0.47 -14.50
N ASP A 11 -22.71 -1.03 -13.83
CA ASP A 11 -24.12 -0.89 -14.18
C ASP A 11 -24.74 0.35 -13.53
N LEU A 12 -23.93 1.15 -12.82
CA LEU A 12 -24.32 2.35 -12.07
C LEU A 12 -25.26 2.02 -10.90
N GLU A 13 -25.04 0.86 -10.30
CA GLU A 13 -25.74 0.37 -9.10
C GLU A 13 -24.77 0.30 -7.93
N ARG A 14 -25.29 0.33 -6.71
CA ARG A 14 -24.50 0.00 -5.52
C ARG A 14 -25.38 -0.66 -4.47
N PHE A 15 -24.82 -1.57 -3.70
CA PHE A 15 -25.52 -2.11 -2.54
C PHE A 15 -25.56 -1.07 -1.42
N ASP A 16 -26.70 -0.98 -0.74
CA ASP A 16 -26.78 -0.21 0.49
C ASP A 16 -25.87 -0.84 1.56
N THR A 17 -25.03 -0.03 2.20
CA THR A 17 -24.08 -0.52 3.22
C THR A 17 -24.81 -1.26 4.35
N ALA A 18 -26.00 -0.80 4.72
CA ALA A 18 -26.85 -1.44 5.73
C ALA A 18 -27.46 -2.78 5.27
N ALA A 19 -27.52 -3.05 3.96
CA ALA A 19 -28.03 -4.29 3.40
C ALA A 19 -26.98 -5.41 3.36
N LEU A 20 -25.69 -5.07 3.35
CA LEU A 20 -24.59 -6.05 3.25
C LEU A 20 -24.63 -7.15 4.31
N PRO A 21 -24.93 -6.90 5.61
CA PRO A 21 -24.98 -7.96 6.62
C PRO A 21 -26.08 -8.99 6.38
N GLN A 22 -27.24 -8.57 5.85
CA GLN A 22 -28.32 -9.49 5.49
C GLN A 22 -27.96 -10.27 4.23
N LEU A 23 -27.47 -9.58 3.20
CA LEU A 23 -27.05 -10.21 1.95
C LEU A 23 -25.92 -11.24 2.17
N ALA A 24 -24.96 -10.96 3.05
CA ALA A 24 -23.88 -11.88 3.39
C ALA A 24 -24.41 -13.22 3.92
N LYS A 25 -25.46 -13.20 4.74
CA LYS A 25 -26.08 -14.43 5.27
C LYS A 25 -26.70 -15.28 4.17
N LEU A 26 -27.30 -14.64 3.15
CA LEU A 26 -27.94 -15.33 2.03
C LEU A 26 -26.93 -16.09 1.17
N PHE A 27 -25.67 -15.64 1.11
CA PHE A 27 -24.63 -16.29 0.31
C PHE A 27 -24.06 -17.58 0.92
N VAL A 28 -24.28 -17.84 2.22
CA VAL A 28 -23.78 -19.08 2.84
C VAL A 28 -24.46 -20.29 2.22
N GLY A 29 -23.67 -21.25 1.73
CA GLY A 29 -24.14 -22.46 1.07
C GLY A 29 -24.48 -22.29 -0.41
N LYS A 30 -24.35 -21.08 -0.99
CA LYS A 30 -24.60 -20.84 -2.41
C LYS A 30 -23.46 -21.38 -3.28
N THR A 31 -23.84 -21.84 -4.46
CA THR A 31 -22.95 -22.51 -5.40
C THR A 31 -22.17 -21.49 -6.23
N GLY A 32 -20.91 -21.82 -6.49
CA GLY A 32 -20.05 -21.10 -7.41
C GLY A 32 -20.07 -21.72 -8.79
N ILE A 33 -20.37 -20.91 -9.80
CA ILE A 33 -20.44 -21.32 -11.21
C ILE A 33 -19.45 -20.54 -12.08
N VAL A 34 -19.48 -20.76 -13.40
CA VAL A 34 -18.64 -20.05 -14.38
C VAL A 34 -19.56 -19.44 -15.45
N ASP A 35 -19.29 -18.19 -15.81
CA ASP A 35 -20.03 -17.40 -16.81
C ASP A 35 -21.56 -17.36 -16.62
N HIS A 36 -22.05 -17.40 -15.38
CA HIS A 36 -23.49 -17.43 -15.08
C HIS A 36 -24.27 -18.59 -15.72
N LYS A 37 -23.56 -19.65 -16.14
CA LYS A 37 -24.19 -20.82 -16.77
C LYS A 37 -24.77 -21.75 -15.71
N TRP A 38 -26.09 -21.74 -15.57
CA TRP A 38 -26.82 -22.59 -14.63
C TRP A 38 -26.93 -24.03 -15.15
N SER A 39 -25.82 -24.77 -15.07
CA SER A 39 -25.74 -26.18 -15.43
C SER A 39 -25.11 -26.99 -14.29
N SER A 40 -25.47 -28.28 -14.15
CA SER A 40 -24.84 -29.17 -13.16
C SER A 40 -23.34 -29.30 -13.37
N ASN A 41 -22.88 -29.22 -14.62
CA ASN A 41 -21.47 -29.33 -15.00
C ASN A 41 -20.67 -28.05 -14.69
N SER A 42 -21.35 -26.94 -14.44
CA SER A 42 -20.74 -25.65 -14.12
C SER A 42 -20.64 -25.38 -12.62
N GLN A 43 -21.15 -26.26 -11.76
CA GLN A 43 -21.06 -26.13 -10.31
C GLN A 43 -19.68 -26.57 -9.81
N VAL A 44 -18.81 -25.60 -9.52
CA VAL A 44 -17.40 -25.86 -9.23
C VAL A 44 -17.02 -25.51 -7.79
N ALA A 45 -17.72 -24.57 -7.16
CA ALA A 45 -17.40 -24.12 -5.81
C ALA A 45 -18.63 -24.05 -4.91
N ARG A 46 -18.42 -23.94 -3.59
CA ARG A 46 -19.50 -23.66 -2.63
C ARG A 46 -19.02 -22.77 -1.50
N ILE A 47 -19.78 -21.70 -1.22
CA ILE A 47 -19.51 -20.80 -0.09
C ILE A 47 -19.88 -21.53 1.19
N PHE A 48 -18.99 -21.50 2.18
CA PHE A 48 -19.25 -22.04 3.52
C PHE A 48 -19.26 -20.97 4.61
N GLU A 49 -18.68 -19.80 4.34
CA GLU A 49 -18.60 -18.71 5.31
C GLU A 49 -18.60 -17.35 4.59
N THR A 50 -19.22 -16.36 5.21
CA THR A 50 -19.21 -14.97 4.75
C THR A 50 -19.00 -14.01 5.91
N GLN A 51 -18.40 -12.87 5.62
CA GLN A 51 -18.15 -11.80 6.57
C GLN A 51 -18.25 -10.45 5.86
N VAL A 52 -18.88 -9.47 6.50
CA VAL A 52 -18.79 -8.07 6.06
C VAL A 52 -17.49 -7.49 6.60
N VAL A 53 -16.66 -6.95 5.72
CA VAL A 53 -15.37 -6.34 6.03
C VAL A 53 -15.42 -4.87 5.62
N GLN A 54 -14.84 -4.00 6.44
CA GLN A 54 -14.67 -2.58 6.13
C GLN A 54 -13.18 -2.27 6.02
N GLU A 55 -12.74 -1.85 4.84
CA GLU A 55 -11.35 -1.47 4.55
C GLU A 55 -11.34 -0.20 3.69
N ASP A 56 -10.48 0.77 4.02
CA ASP A 56 -10.30 2.02 3.28
C ASP A 56 -11.60 2.78 2.98
N GLY A 57 -12.57 2.73 3.89
CA GLY A 57 -13.87 3.41 3.76
C GLY A 57 -14.90 2.67 2.90
N VAL A 58 -14.57 1.48 2.40
CA VAL A 58 -15.47 0.62 1.61
C VAL A 58 -15.92 -0.57 2.44
N SER A 59 -17.22 -0.88 2.41
CA SER A 59 -17.76 -2.09 3.02
C SER A 59 -18.03 -3.15 1.96
N TYR A 60 -17.53 -4.37 2.16
CA TYR A 60 -17.69 -5.45 1.19
C TYR A 60 -17.97 -6.80 1.85
N ILE A 61 -18.56 -7.72 1.08
CA ILE A 61 -18.78 -9.09 1.51
C ILE A 61 -17.57 -9.94 1.11
N LYS A 62 -16.83 -10.37 2.12
CA LYS A 62 -15.80 -11.41 2.00
C LYS A 62 -16.46 -12.78 2.13
N ALA A 63 -16.16 -13.69 1.22
CA ALA A 63 -16.64 -15.06 1.25
C ALA A 63 -15.49 -16.06 1.19
N TRP A 64 -15.66 -17.18 1.88
CA TRP A 64 -14.81 -18.35 1.79
C TRP A 64 -15.60 -19.46 1.10
N ALA A 65 -14.97 -20.05 0.09
CA ALA A 65 -15.54 -21.13 -0.68
C ALA A 65 -14.49 -22.24 -0.84
N TYR A 66 -14.98 -23.47 -1.02
CA TYR A 66 -14.14 -24.60 -1.39
C TYR A 66 -14.50 -25.08 -2.79
N ILE A 67 -13.51 -25.67 -3.47
CA ILE A 67 -13.66 -26.39 -4.74
C ILE A 67 -13.25 -27.83 -4.48
N ARG A 68 -14.06 -28.79 -4.94
CA ARG A 68 -13.68 -30.21 -4.85
C ARG A 68 -12.58 -30.49 -5.89
N ARG A 69 -11.43 -30.96 -5.42
CA ARG A 69 -10.34 -31.40 -6.31
C ARG A 69 -10.76 -32.60 -7.16
N GLY A 70 -10.16 -32.72 -8.34
CA GLY A 70 -10.35 -33.81 -9.29
C GLY A 70 -11.50 -33.58 -10.30
N GLY A 71 -11.31 -34.14 -11.50
CA GLY A 71 -12.30 -34.10 -12.58
C GLY A 71 -12.41 -32.74 -13.24
N VAL A 72 -13.64 -32.32 -13.56
CA VAL A 72 -13.95 -31.10 -14.32
C VAL A 72 -13.55 -29.78 -13.64
N ALA A 73 -13.23 -29.80 -12.35
CA ALA A 73 -12.86 -28.60 -11.60
C ALA A 73 -11.33 -28.33 -11.59
N GLU A 74 -10.50 -29.26 -12.07
CA GLU A 74 -9.03 -29.10 -12.06
C GLU A 74 -8.58 -27.90 -12.91
N GLU A 75 -9.14 -27.74 -14.10
CA GLU A 75 -8.83 -26.60 -14.97
C GLU A 75 -9.23 -25.26 -14.31
N VAL A 76 -10.38 -25.22 -13.64
CA VAL A 76 -10.82 -24.03 -12.91
C VAL A 76 -9.89 -23.71 -11.74
N ILE A 77 -9.43 -24.73 -11.00
CA ILE A 77 -8.45 -24.54 -9.92
C ILE A 77 -7.15 -23.98 -10.50
N ALA A 78 -6.62 -24.58 -11.58
CA ALA A 78 -5.39 -24.15 -12.23
C ALA A 78 -5.49 -22.70 -12.73
N ASP A 79 -6.61 -22.31 -13.34
CA ASP A 79 -6.85 -20.95 -13.79
C ASP A 79 -6.92 -19.94 -12.64
N ILE A 80 -7.55 -20.31 -11.52
CA ILE A 80 -7.59 -19.47 -10.32
C ILE A 80 -6.17 -19.32 -9.75
N GLU A 81 -5.42 -20.42 -9.63
CA GLU A 81 -4.05 -20.44 -9.11
C GLU A 81 -3.09 -19.64 -10.02
N ALA A 82 -3.25 -19.73 -11.34
CA ALA A 82 -2.54 -18.91 -12.32
C ALA A 82 -2.98 -17.45 -12.31
N GLY A 83 -4.19 -17.15 -11.81
CA GLY A 83 -4.75 -15.80 -11.78
C GLY A 83 -5.45 -15.40 -13.09
N ILE A 84 -5.76 -16.39 -13.95
CA ILE A 84 -6.55 -16.23 -15.17
C ILE A 84 -8.03 -16.04 -14.79
N LYS A 85 -8.56 -16.85 -13.86
CA LYS A 85 -9.91 -16.70 -13.30
C LYS A 85 -9.84 -15.96 -11.96
N LYS A 86 -9.74 -14.63 -12.04
CA LYS A 86 -9.58 -13.78 -10.86
C LYS A 86 -10.88 -13.10 -10.47
N GLU A 87 -11.72 -12.72 -11.42
CA GLU A 87 -12.90 -11.90 -11.18
C GLU A 87 -14.12 -12.76 -10.84
N VAL A 88 -14.98 -12.22 -9.97
CA VAL A 88 -16.26 -12.87 -9.63
C VAL A 88 -17.41 -11.88 -9.75
N SER A 89 -18.59 -12.41 -10.04
CA SER A 89 -19.85 -11.68 -10.03
C SER A 89 -20.87 -12.42 -9.17
N VAL A 90 -21.93 -11.73 -8.76
CA VAL A 90 -22.99 -12.31 -7.94
C VAL A 90 -24.35 -12.15 -8.60
N GLY A 91 -25.14 -13.22 -8.56
CA GLY A 91 -26.57 -13.19 -8.85
C GLY A 91 -27.34 -13.11 -7.55
N CYS A 92 -28.13 -12.06 -7.36
CA CYS A 92 -28.98 -11.89 -6.18
C CYS A 92 -30.27 -11.13 -6.52
N ALA A 93 -31.23 -11.19 -5.61
CA ALA A 93 -32.49 -10.45 -5.69
C ALA A 93 -32.56 -9.41 -4.59
N MET A 94 -32.89 -8.18 -5.00
CA MET A 94 -33.04 -7.02 -4.14
C MET A 94 -34.49 -6.56 -4.21
N GLY A 95 -35.10 -6.30 -3.06
CA GLY A 95 -36.52 -5.94 -2.96
C GLY A 95 -36.80 -4.55 -3.50
N ARG A 96 -35.83 -3.63 -3.43
CA ARG A 96 -36.00 -2.23 -3.83
C ARG A 96 -34.75 -1.65 -4.47
N GLY A 97 -34.97 -0.84 -5.50
CA GLY A 97 -33.98 0.09 -6.06
C GLY A 97 -34.37 1.53 -5.71
N VAL A 98 -33.44 2.29 -5.15
CA VAL A 98 -33.67 3.67 -4.71
C VAL A 98 -32.77 4.63 -5.50
N CYS A 99 -33.34 5.72 -6.00
CA CYS A 99 -32.57 6.77 -6.67
C CYS A 99 -31.64 7.49 -5.67
N SER A 100 -30.35 7.60 -6.00
CA SER A 100 -29.38 8.29 -5.14
C SER A 100 -29.63 9.79 -4.98
N ILE A 101 -30.33 10.42 -5.93
CA ILE A 101 -30.55 11.87 -5.95
C ILE A 101 -31.74 12.27 -5.06
N CYS A 102 -32.92 11.65 -5.26
CA CYS A 102 -34.12 12.02 -4.53
C CYS A 102 -34.53 11.05 -3.41
N GLY A 103 -33.90 9.88 -3.32
CA GLY A 103 -34.26 8.85 -2.33
C GLY A 103 -35.59 8.13 -2.60
N GLY A 104 -36.29 8.46 -3.69
CA GLY A 104 -37.50 7.77 -4.14
C GLY A 104 -37.20 6.42 -4.80
N GLU A 105 -38.25 5.62 -5.01
CA GLU A 105 -38.15 4.37 -5.76
C GLU A 105 -37.69 4.64 -7.19
N TYR A 106 -36.63 3.96 -7.62
CA TYR A 106 -36.06 4.18 -8.94
C TYR A 106 -37.06 3.78 -10.03
N GLY A 107 -37.15 4.58 -11.09
CA GLY A 107 -38.18 4.44 -12.13
C GLY A 107 -39.48 5.22 -11.85
N THR A 108 -39.68 5.72 -10.63
CA THR A 108 -40.83 6.60 -10.30
C THR A 108 -40.50 8.10 -10.36
N CYS A 109 -39.23 8.45 -10.52
CA CYS A 109 -38.74 9.82 -10.64
C CYS A 109 -38.11 10.08 -12.01
N GLY A 110 -37.91 11.36 -12.37
CA GLY A 110 -37.30 11.75 -13.65
C GLY A 110 -35.76 11.66 -13.71
N HIS A 111 -35.09 11.22 -12.64
CA HIS A 111 -33.63 11.11 -12.62
C HIS A 111 -33.16 9.92 -13.44
N GLN A 112 -32.17 10.15 -14.30
CA GLN A 112 -31.60 9.13 -15.17
C GLN A 112 -30.25 8.66 -14.63
N LYS A 113 -30.10 7.33 -14.56
CA LYS A 113 -28.86 6.68 -14.14
C LYS A 113 -27.70 7.12 -15.04
N GLY A 114 -26.60 7.62 -14.45
CA GLY A 114 -25.43 8.13 -15.16
C GLY A 114 -25.38 9.65 -15.34
N GLU A 115 -26.52 10.33 -15.17
CA GLU A 115 -26.58 11.80 -15.25
C GLU A 115 -26.18 12.46 -13.93
N HIS A 116 -25.73 13.71 -13.99
CA HIS A 116 -25.37 14.50 -12.82
C HIS A 116 -26.47 15.51 -12.47
N TYR A 117 -26.83 15.56 -11.19
CA TYR A 117 -27.81 16.48 -10.63
C TYR A 117 -27.18 17.16 -9.41
N ASP A 118 -27.12 18.49 -9.43
CA ASP A 118 -26.50 19.29 -8.35
C ASP A 118 -25.08 18.81 -7.97
N GLY A 119 -24.31 18.36 -8.96
CA GLY A 119 -22.95 17.84 -8.78
C GLY A 119 -22.86 16.38 -8.31
N ALA A 120 -23.98 15.69 -8.08
CA ALA A 120 -24.03 14.28 -7.69
C ALA A 120 -24.42 13.38 -8.86
N LEU A 121 -23.72 12.24 -9.01
CA LEU A 121 -24.04 11.22 -10.00
C LEU A 121 -25.29 10.42 -9.58
N CYS A 122 -26.27 10.31 -10.48
CA CYS A 122 -27.44 9.46 -10.27
C CYS A 122 -27.08 7.98 -10.45
N CYS A 123 -27.26 7.20 -9.38
CA CYS A 123 -27.09 5.75 -9.36
C CYS A 123 -28.27 5.09 -8.62
N VAL A 124 -28.39 3.77 -8.78
CA VAL A 124 -29.43 2.99 -8.10
C VAL A 124 -28.85 2.32 -6.86
N ILE A 125 -29.43 2.62 -5.70
CA ILE A 125 -29.06 2.01 -4.43
C ILE A 125 -29.96 0.79 -4.22
N LEU A 126 -29.36 -0.39 -4.22
CA LEU A 126 -30.04 -1.66 -4.03
C LEU A 126 -30.26 -1.93 -2.54
N LYS A 127 -31.51 -2.10 -2.15
CA LYS A 127 -31.96 -2.30 -0.77
C LYS A 127 -32.79 -3.56 -0.62
N GLU A 128 -32.92 -4.00 0.63
CA GLU A 128 -33.76 -5.13 1.05
C GLU A 128 -33.36 -6.44 0.34
N PRO A 129 -32.23 -7.06 0.70
CA PRO A 129 -31.81 -8.33 0.11
C PRO A 129 -32.86 -9.43 0.35
N MET A 130 -33.35 -10.03 -0.73
CA MET A 130 -34.41 -11.04 -0.68
C MET A 130 -33.86 -12.46 -0.85
N ASP A 131 -32.96 -12.65 -1.82
CA ASP A 131 -32.30 -13.94 -2.07
C ASP A 131 -30.91 -13.72 -2.70
N ALA A 132 -30.06 -14.73 -2.60
CA ALA A 132 -28.81 -14.84 -3.35
C ALA A 132 -28.86 -16.13 -4.17
N TYR A 133 -28.62 -16.07 -5.46
CA TYR A 133 -28.74 -17.24 -6.32
C TYR A 133 -27.43 -18.02 -6.40
N GLU A 134 -26.35 -17.31 -6.72
CA GLU A 134 -25.05 -17.89 -7.01
C GLU A 134 -23.94 -16.84 -6.91
N PHE A 135 -22.71 -17.30 -7.01
CA PHE A 135 -21.59 -16.45 -7.44
C PHE A 135 -20.91 -17.10 -8.64
N SER A 136 -20.38 -16.30 -9.56
CA SER A 136 -19.80 -16.81 -10.80
C SER A 136 -18.39 -16.28 -10.99
N PHE A 137 -17.47 -17.16 -11.39
CA PHE A 137 -16.23 -16.71 -12.02
C PHE A 137 -16.55 -16.15 -13.40
N VAL A 138 -16.05 -14.94 -13.69
CA VAL A 138 -16.31 -14.21 -14.94
C VAL A 138 -15.03 -13.53 -15.40
N ALA A 139 -14.97 -13.12 -16.67
CA ALA A 139 -13.85 -12.29 -17.15
C ALA A 139 -14.01 -10.80 -16.81
N VAL A 140 -15.27 -10.32 -16.75
CA VAL A 140 -15.59 -8.92 -16.44
C VAL A 140 -16.72 -8.90 -15.42
N PRO A 141 -16.47 -8.46 -14.18
CA PRO A 141 -17.50 -8.35 -13.15
C PRO A 141 -18.21 -6.99 -13.23
N ALA A 142 -19.45 -6.91 -12.76
CA ALA A 142 -20.15 -5.63 -12.56
C ALA A 142 -19.38 -4.80 -11.52
N GLN A 143 -19.12 -5.40 -10.36
CA GLN A 143 -18.32 -4.85 -9.27
C GLN A 143 -16.83 -4.94 -9.59
N ARG A 144 -16.15 -3.79 -9.71
CA ARG A 144 -14.76 -3.71 -10.24
C ARG A 144 -13.76 -4.46 -9.38
N GLU A 145 -13.96 -4.45 -8.07
CA GLU A 145 -13.07 -5.08 -7.09
C GLU A 145 -13.54 -6.49 -6.68
N ALA A 146 -14.61 -7.01 -7.29
CA ALA A 146 -15.10 -8.36 -7.00
C ALA A 146 -14.17 -9.40 -7.62
N GLY A 147 -13.62 -10.27 -6.78
CA GLY A 147 -12.72 -11.31 -7.24
C GLY A 147 -12.17 -12.22 -6.15
N VAL A 148 -11.41 -13.21 -6.60
CA VAL A 148 -10.58 -14.07 -5.77
C VAL A 148 -9.51 -13.20 -5.10
N ILE A 149 -9.70 -12.99 -3.81
CA ILE A 149 -8.65 -12.48 -2.93
C ILE A 149 -7.64 -13.62 -2.79
N LYS A 150 -6.54 -13.56 -3.54
CA LYS A 150 -5.40 -14.42 -3.28
C LYS A 150 -4.78 -13.97 -1.96
N GLY A 151 -5.15 -14.69 -0.91
CA GLY A 151 -4.37 -14.72 0.30
C GLY A 151 -3.04 -15.43 0.01
N LEU A 152 -2.05 -14.74 -0.57
CA LEU A 152 -0.78 -14.78 0.15
C LEU A 152 -1.13 -14.29 1.55
N ARG A 153 -0.60 -14.87 2.62
CA ARG A 153 -0.69 -14.20 3.92
C ARG A 153 -0.12 -12.78 3.72
N ALA A 154 -0.98 -11.80 3.46
CA ALA A 154 -0.65 -10.51 2.89
C ALA A 154 -1.60 -9.43 3.43
N GLY A 155 -2.01 -9.57 4.70
CA GLY A 155 -1.82 -8.42 5.57
C GLY A 155 -0.31 -8.17 5.63
N LYS A 156 0.16 -6.92 5.59
CA LYS A 156 1.60 -6.55 5.59
C LYS A 156 2.40 -7.41 6.57
N ARG A 157 2.90 -8.57 6.15
CA ARG A 157 3.68 -9.44 7.01
C ARG A 157 5.00 -8.75 7.19
N CYS A 158 5.29 -8.39 8.43
CA CYS A 158 6.58 -7.79 8.69
C CYS A 158 7.67 -8.83 8.43
N LEU A 159 8.87 -8.37 8.05
CA LEU A 159 10.00 -9.25 7.73
C LEU A 159 10.29 -10.28 8.86
N LYS A 160 9.96 -9.90 10.10
CA LYS A 160 10.05 -10.75 11.30
C LYS A 160 9.15 -11.99 11.22
N GLU A 161 7.90 -11.84 10.81
CA GLU A 161 6.94 -12.95 10.71
C GLU A 161 7.28 -13.92 9.59
N LEU A 162 7.96 -13.44 8.55
CA LEU A 162 8.50 -14.28 7.48
C LEU A 162 9.73 -15.05 7.99
N ALA A 163 10.62 -14.37 8.71
CA ALA A 163 11.80 -15.00 9.28
C ALA A 163 11.44 -16.10 10.30
N ASP A 164 10.41 -15.89 11.12
CA ASP A 164 9.90 -16.91 12.05
C ASP A 164 9.30 -18.13 11.32
N GLU A 165 8.58 -17.93 10.21
CA GLU A 165 7.97 -19.03 9.45
C GLU A 165 8.99 -19.88 8.69
N PHE A 166 9.98 -19.25 8.08
CA PHE A 166 10.97 -19.92 7.23
C PHE A 166 12.26 -20.30 7.99
N GLY A 167 12.29 -20.10 9.31
CA GLY A 167 13.44 -20.45 10.16
C GLY A 167 14.67 -19.55 9.97
N ALA A 168 14.51 -18.34 9.43
CA ALA A 168 15.58 -17.38 9.12
C ALA A 168 15.76 -16.28 10.18
N GLN A 169 15.48 -16.61 11.45
CA GLN A 169 15.41 -15.61 12.52
C GLN A 169 16.79 -15.03 12.89
N SER A 170 17.86 -15.79 12.66
CA SER A 170 19.26 -15.33 12.77
C SER A 170 19.58 -14.25 11.76
N GLU A 171 19.26 -14.48 10.50
CA GLU A 171 19.51 -13.58 9.37
C GLU A 171 18.69 -12.29 9.54
N TYR A 172 17.43 -12.41 9.95
CA TYR A 172 16.60 -11.25 10.27
C TYR A 172 17.20 -10.38 11.37
N ARG A 173 17.67 -10.98 12.47
CA ARG A 173 18.33 -10.23 13.56
C ARG A 173 19.60 -9.53 13.09
N ALA A 174 20.40 -10.20 12.26
CA ALA A 174 21.60 -9.61 11.69
C ALA A 174 21.28 -8.39 10.81
N LEU A 175 20.31 -8.51 9.90
CA LEU A 175 19.86 -7.41 9.04
C LEU A 175 19.25 -6.26 9.84
N TYR A 176 18.47 -6.55 10.89
CA TYR A 176 17.88 -5.54 11.75
C TYR A 176 18.95 -4.72 12.48
N LEU A 177 19.98 -5.38 13.01
CA LEU A 177 21.13 -4.74 13.66
C LEU A 177 21.92 -3.88 12.67
N GLN A 178 22.19 -4.39 11.46
CA GLN A 178 22.85 -3.61 10.41
C GLN A 178 22.06 -2.36 10.02
N ALA A 179 20.74 -2.48 9.85
CA ALA A 179 19.88 -1.33 9.55
C ALA A 179 19.85 -0.30 10.69
N GLN A 180 19.90 -0.74 11.95
CA GLN A 180 19.97 0.17 13.10
C GLN A 180 21.30 0.94 13.12
N LEU A 181 22.42 0.27 12.88
CA LEU A 181 23.74 0.91 12.78
C LEU A 181 23.79 1.87 11.59
N GLY A 182 23.22 1.48 10.43
CA GLY A 182 23.12 2.35 9.25
C GLY A 182 22.37 3.64 9.55
N ARG A 183 21.22 3.56 10.23
CA ARG A 183 20.45 4.76 10.66
C ARG A 183 21.23 5.66 11.62
N GLN A 184 22.01 5.08 12.53
CA GLN A 184 22.85 5.85 13.45
C GLN A 184 23.98 6.56 12.70
N TYR A 185 24.65 5.85 11.80
CA TYR A 185 25.71 6.38 10.95
C TYR A 185 25.20 7.52 10.05
N GLU A 186 24.05 7.33 9.40
CA GLU A 186 23.43 8.36 8.55
C GLU A 186 23.08 9.61 9.35
N LYS A 187 22.54 9.46 10.56
CA LYS A 187 22.26 10.60 11.46
C LYS A 187 23.54 11.33 11.89
N GLN A 188 24.61 10.59 12.17
CA GLN A 188 25.91 11.19 12.49
C GLN A 188 26.44 12.00 11.31
N LEU A 189 26.39 11.42 10.11
CA LEU A 189 26.83 12.06 8.87
C LEU A 189 26.04 13.34 8.57
N GLN A 190 24.71 13.31 8.72
CA GLN A 190 23.86 14.49 8.61
C GLN A 190 24.27 15.59 9.59
N ASN A 191 24.51 15.23 10.86
CA ASN A 191 24.93 16.21 11.88
C ASN A 191 26.32 16.79 11.59
N GLU A 192 27.26 15.97 11.12
CA GLU A 192 28.60 16.43 10.75
C GLU A 192 28.55 17.40 9.57
N VAL A 193 27.80 17.08 8.52
CA VAL A 193 27.63 17.98 7.37
C VAL A 193 27.03 19.31 7.79
N VAL A 194 25.96 19.31 8.59
CA VAL A 194 25.36 20.54 9.12
C VAL A 194 26.37 21.33 9.96
N ARG A 195 27.13 20.67 10.85
CA ARG A 195 28.15 21.30 11.67
C ARG A 195 29.24 21.98 10.82
N LEU A 196 29.72 21.29 9.78
CA LEU A 196 30.75 21.81 8.89
C LEU A 196 30.25 23.02 8.10
N PHE A 197 29.02 22.97 7.57
CA PHE A 197 28.41 24.12 6.91
C PHE A 197 28.30 25.35 7.82
N LEU A 198 27.85 25.16 9.06
CA LEU A 198 27.75 26.25 10.03
C LEU A 198 29.12 26.81 10.42
N SER A 199 30.15 25.96 10.48
CA SER A 199 31.52 26.39 10.79
C SER A 199 32.13 27.28 9.70
N LEU A 200 31.67 27.14 8.45
CA LEU A 200 32.10 27.96 7.31
C LEU A 200 31.26 29.23 7.13
N ASP A 201 30.23 29.44 7.95
CA ASP A 201 29.31 30.59 7.91
C ASP A 201 28.79 30.93 6.50
N MET A 202 28.27 29.92 5.80
CA MET A 202 27.83 30.06 4.39
C MET A 202 26.46 30.77 4.22
N GLY A 203 25.95 31.46 5.25
CA GLY A 203 24.71 32.22 5.19
C GLY A 203 23.41 31.41 5.13
N ILE A 204 23.46 30.10 5.37
CA ILE A 204 22.28 29.22 5.45
C ILE A 204 22.01 28.88 6.92
N ASN A 205 20.77 29.04 7.37
CA ASN A 205 20.41 28.75 8.75
C ASN A 205 20.33 27.22 9.04
N GLU A 206 20.55 26.84 10.29
CA GLU A 206 20.56 25.43 10.72
C GLU A 206 19.29 24.65 10.31
N PRO A 207 18.06 25.17 10.46
CA PRO A 207 16.86 24.40 10.12
C PRO A 207 16.80 24.01 8.64
N VAL A 208 17.23 24.90 7.75
CA VAL A 208 17.26 24.62 6.30
C VAL A 208 18.36 23.61 5.98
N LEU A 209 19.55 23.75 6.57
CA LEU A 209 20.64 22.78 6.39
C LEU A 209 20.24 21.38 6.87
N ARG A 210 19.57 21.27 8.01
CA ARG A 210 19.09 19.99 8.55
C ARG A 210 18.03 19.37 7.64
N SER A 211 17.12 20.19 7.08
CA SER A 211 16.16 19.71 6.09
C SER A 211 16.80 19.25 4.80
N ILE A 212 17.89 19.89 4.35
CA ILE A 212 18.65 19.47 3.16
C ILE A 212 19.34 18.14 3.45
N ALA A 213 20.08 18.05 4.55
CA ALA A 213 20.84 16.86 4.93
C ALA A 213 19.96 15.60 5.06
N GLN A 214 18.69 15.74 5.47
CA GLN A 214 17.73 14.63 5.54
C GLN A 214 17.24 14.11 4.18
N LYS A 215 17.39 14.88 3.10
CA LYS A 215 16.89 14.53 1.76
C LYS A 215 17.99 14.07 0.81
N VAL A 216 19.25 14.31 1.16
CA VAL A 216 20.43 13.93 0.37
C VAL A 216 20.76 12.46 0.65
N SER A 217 21.20 11.73 -0.37
CA SER A 217 21.58 10.32 -0.21
C SER A 217 22.82 10.16 0.67
N SER A 218 23.03 8.97 1.24
CA SER A 218 24.18 8.67 2.08
C SER A 218 25.52 8.87 1.35
N GLU A 219 25.59 8.49 0.06
CA GLU A 219 26.79 8.66 -0.78
C GLU A 219 27.11 10.14 -1.03
N GLU A 220 26.09 10.93 -1.37
CA GLU A 220 26.24 12.37 -1.57
C GLU A 220 26.62 13.09 -0.27
N LEU A 221 26.04 12.69 0.87
CA LEU A 221 26.41 13.22 2.19
C LEU A 221 27.89 12.93 2.54
N GLN A 222 28.42 11.77 2.17
CA GLN A 222 29.83 11.44 2.37
C GLN A 222 30.74 12.32 1.51
N GLN A 223 30.38 12.54 0.25
CA GLN A 223 31.12 13.43 -0.65
C GLN A 223 31.10 14.88 -0.16
N LEU A 224 29.92 15.35 0.27
CA LEU A 224 29.74 16.68 0.87
C LEU A 224 30.59 16.84 2.13
N LYS A 225 30.53 15.86 3.04
CA LYS A 225 31.36 15.87 4.25
C LYS A 225 32.83 16.06 3.89
N LYS A 226 33.37 15.23 2.97
CA LYS A 226 34.78 15.30 2.57
C LYS A 226 35.16 16.66 2.01
N ALA A 227 34.35 17.20 1.09
CA ALA A 227 34.60 18.51 0.50
C ALA A 227 34.58 19.65 1.54
N LEU A 228 33.64 19.57 2.50
CA LEU A 228 33.53 20.56 3.57
C LEU A 228 34.67 20.43 4.58
N GLU A 229 35.12 19.22 4.93
CA GLU A 229 36.29 19.00 5.79
C GLU A 229 37.55 19.63 5.19
N GLU A 230 37.79 19.42 3.89
CA GLU A 230 38.90 20.05 3.17
C GLU A 230 38.79 21.58 3.21
N ARG A 231 37.59 22.13 3.03
CA ARG A 231 37.36 23.57 3.05
C ARG A 231 37.53 24.18 4.45
N VAL A 232 37.08 23.48 5.49
CA VAL A 232 37.27 23.88 6.89
C VAL A 232 38.76 23.86 7.24
N ALA A 233 39.50 22.82 6.85
CA ALA A 233 40.94 22.74 7.10
C ALA A 233 41.73 23.86 6.42
N GLN A 234 41.32 24.30 5.23
CA GLN A 234 41.90 25.46 4.55
C GLN A 234 41.58 26.78 5.26
N SER A 235 40.35 26.93 5.76
CA SER A 235 39.87 28.16 6.38
C SER A 235 40.35 28.31 7.83
N PHE A 236 40.55 27.20 8.53
CA PHE A 236 40.98 27.10 9.91
C PHE A 236 42.14 26.10 10.05
N PRO A 237 43.34 26.44 9.54
CA PRO A 237 44.48 25.54 9.59
C PRO A 237 44.89 25.28 11.04
N VAL A 238 45.11 24.01 11.38
CA VAL A 238 45.56 23.62 12.72
C VAL A 238 46.97 24.16 12.94
N GLN A 239 47.10 25.15 13.83
CA GLN A 239 48.41 25.65 14.25
C GLN A 239 48.88 24.90 15.49
N THR A 240 50.10 24.35 15.43
CA THR A 240 50.75 23.78 16.60
C THR A 240 51.25 24.90 17.50
N GLN A 241 51.00 24.81 18.82
CA GLN A 241 51.48 25.80 19.79
C GLN A 241 53.02 25.86 19.90
N LEU A 242 53.71 24.83 19.40
CA LEU A 242 55.16 24.80 19.27
C LEU A 242 55.57 25.52 17.98
N HIS A 243 56.11 26.74 18.12
CA HIS A 243 56.80 27.42 17.02
C HIS A 243 58.15 26.75 16.83
N GLY A 244 58.37 26.10 15.68
CA GLY A 244 59.67 25.58 15.30
C GLY A 244 60.67 26.74 15.23
N TYR A 245 61.76 26.63 16.00
CA TYR A 245 62.91 27.53 15.93
C TYR A 245 63.40 27.59 14.47
N ARG A 246 63.23 28.75 13.81
CA ARG A 246 63.83 29.01 12.51
C ARG A 246 65.19 29.64 12.76
N ASP A 247 66.25 28.96 12.32
CA ASP A 247 67.59 29.53 12.26
C ASP A 247 67.54 30.83 11.45
N HIS A 248 67.80 31.95 12.12
CA HIS A 248 68.19 33.18 11.46
C HIS A 248 69.66 33.03 11.06
N GLU A 249 69.92 32.57 9.83
CA GLU A 249 71.21 32.82 9.21
C GLU A 249 71.35 34.32 8.89
N ASN A 250 72.53 34.84 9.25
CA ASN A 250 73.11 36.15 8.96
C ASN A 250 72.60 37.36 9.76
N MET A 251 73.04 37.44 11.02
CA MET A 251 73.38 38.73 11.64
C MET A 251 74.86 39.01 11.34
N GLU A 252 75.14 39.89 10.38
CA GLU A 252 76.48 40.44 10.18
C GLU A 252 76.96 41.11 11.48
N SER A 253 78.06 40.62 12.03
CA SER A 253 78.73 41.21 13.18
C SER A 253 79.48 42.48 12.75
N GLY A 254 78.76 43.60 12.75
CA GLY A 254 79.32 44.94 12.60
C GLY A 254 79.44 45.65 13.94
N PHE A 255 80.50 45.38 14.70
CA PHE A 255 81.01 46.33 15.70
C PHE A 255 82.53 46.48 15.53
N LEU A 256 82.90 47.64 14.98
CA LEU A 256 84.22 48.24 15.00
C LEU A 256 84.54 48.73 16.43
N ILE A 257 85.83 48.55 16.78
CA ILE A 257 86.70 49.30 17.73
C ILE A 257 86.02 50.34 18.61
#